data_AF-A0A0F9H800-F1
#
_entry.id   AF-A0A0F9H800-F1
#
_cell.length_a   1.000
_cell.length_b   1.000
_cell.length_c   1.000
_cell.angle_alpha   90.00
_cell.angle_beta   90.00
_cell.angle_gamma   90.00
#
_symmetry.space_group_name_H-M   'P 1'
#
loop_
_entity.id
_entity.type
_entity.pdbx_description
1 polymer ?
#
loop_
_entity_poly.entity_id
_entity_poly.type
_entity_poly.pdbx_seq_one_letter_code
_entity_poly.pdbx_strand_id
1 'polypeptide(L)'
;MSLQDRQNNPDLWQNLGTMRHDPEQYQFEKIIGKRNKAGVPFLRKLRVVHRRMIALHLRGFSNRDIQVMTGHSEMSVGRVLRDPLSQVIIQQYMDGIELELDALMPDAVDALRRGLNSEEARVAIVAADKFFRATGRYARSEDKTETAEDVISRALKIAERATGAIQNLTTPDPIAKLIEVSPVRVDLDEET
;
A
#
# COMPACT_ATOMS: atom_id res chain seq x y z
N MET A 1 8.34 -1.87 12.49
CA MET A 1 8.72 -2.65 11.29
C MET A 1 10.22 -2.60 11.16
N SER A 2 10.87 -3.77 11.14
CA SER A 2 12.32 -3.87 11.32
C SER A 2 13.08 -3.49 10.04
N LEU A 3 14.33 -3.05 10.18
CA LEU A 3 15.21 -2.76 9.03
C LEU A 3 15.48 -4.00 8.16
N GLN A 4 15.22 -5.20 8.67
CA GLN A 4 15.37 -6.46 7.95
C GLN A 4 14.19 -6.75 7.00
N ASP A 5 13.00 -6.20 7.27
CA ASP A 5 11.83 -6.35 6.39
C ASP A 5 11.97 -5.53 5.09
N ARG A 6 12.87 -4.53 5.07
CA ARG A 6 13.14 -3.68 3.90
C ARG A 6 14.05 -4.34 2.85
N GLN A 7 14.80 -5.37 3.23
CA GLN A 7 15.78 -6.03 2.34
C GLN A 7 15.18 -7.17 1.51
N ASN A 8 14.05 -7.75 1.94
CA ASN A 8 13.54 -9.00 1.36
C ASN A 8 12.43 -8.82 0.31
N ASN A 9 12.12 -7.59 -0.12
CA ASN A 9 11.10 -7.40 -1.15
C ASN A 9 11.32 -6.13 -1.99
N PRO A 10 12.29 -6.13 -2.91
CA PRO A 10 12.51 -5.02 -3.84
C PRO A 10 11.32 -4.77 -4.80
N ASP A 11 10.40 -5.73 -4.91
CA ASP A 11 9.29 -5.70 -5.87
C ASP A 11 8.02 -5.01 -5.35
N LEU A 12 7.92 -4.74 -4.04
CA LEU A 12 6.73 -4.08 -3.48
C LEU A 12 6.67 -2.57 -3.79
N TRP A 13 7.82 -1.94 -4.05
CA TRP A 13 7.90 -0.53 -4.44
C TRP A 13 7.97 -0.32 -5.95
N GLN A 14 8.41 -1.32 -6.73
CA GLN A 14 8.37 -1.24 -8.19
C GLN A 14 6.93 -1.29 -8.73
N ASN A 15 6.03 -2.03 -8.09
CA ASN A 15 4.69 -2.28 -8.64
C ASN A 15 3.65 -1.16 -8.46
N LEU A 16 3.93 -0.12 -7.68
CA LEU A 16 3.01 1.02 -7.48
C LEU A 16 3.34 2.24 -8.34
N GLY A 17 4.57 2.35 -8.85
CA GLY A 17 5.04 3.48 -9.67
C GLY A 17 5.52 3.12 -11.07
N THR A 18 5.76 1.83 -11.37
CA THR A 18 6.25 1.42 -12.69
C THR A 18 5.22 0.61 -13.46
N MET A 19 4.29 1.30 -14.13
CA MET A 19 4.00 0.86 -15.50
C MET A 19 5.22 1.21 -16.35
N ARG A 20 6.34 0.50 -16.10
CA ARG A 20 7.47 0.44 -17.03
C ARG A 20 6.92 -0.28 -18.26
N HIS A 21 6.30 0.49 -19.13
CA HIS A 21 5.93 0.00 -20.45
C HIS A 21 7.24 -0.33 -21.15
N ASP A 22 7.46 -1.62 -21.37
CA ASP A 22 8.55 -2.10 -22.20
C ASP A 22 8.44 -1.37 -23.55
N PRO A 23 9.45 -0.57 -23.95
CA PRO A 23 9.42 0.21 -25.18
C PRO A 23 9.13 -0.65 -26.40
N GLU A 24 9.60 -1.90 -26.41
CA GLU A 24 9.39 -2.85 -27.50
C GLU A 24 7.94 -3.33 -27.54
N GLN A 25 7.38 -3.70 -26.39
CA GLN A 25 5.96 -4.05 -26.28
C GLN A 25 5.07 -2.89 -26.71
N TYR A 26 5.34 -1.67 -26.26
CA TYR A 26 4.56 -0.51 -26.64
C TYR A 26 4.60 -0.25 -28.16
N GLN A 27 5.77 -0.37 -28.80
CA GLN A 27 5.87 -0.25 -30.25
C GLN A 27 5.10 -1.36 -30.97
N PHE A 28 5.17 -2.59 -30.46
CA PHE A 28 4.45 -3.74 -31.01
C PHE A 28 2.92 -3.56 -30.89
N GLU A 29 2.42 -3.19 -29.70
CA GLU A 29 1.00 -2.91 -29.45
C GLU A 29 0.47 -1.78 -30.35
N LYS A 30 1.31 -0.77 -30.57
CA LYS A 30 1.02 0.36 -31.45
C LYS A 30 0.97 -0.02 -32.93
N ILE A 31 1.84 -0.92 -33.39
CA ILE A 31 1.82 -1.43 -34.79
C ILE A 31 0.58 -2.30 -35.02
N ILE A 32 0.24 -3.15 -34.05
CA ILE A 32 -0.95 -4.02 -34.07
C ILE A 32 -2.24 -3.20 -33.93
N GLY A 33 -2.15 -1.94 -33.50
CA GLY A 33 -3.31 -1.09 -33.28
C GLY A 33 -4.13 -1.50 -32.06
N LYS A 34 -3.50 -2.18 -31.08
CA LYS A 34 -4.13 -2.46 -29.79
C LYS A 34 -4.56 -1.14 -29.16
N ARG A 35 -5.78 -1.15 -28.63
CA ARG A 35 -6.34 -0.02 -27.90
C ARG A 35 -5.93 -0.13 -26.43
N ASN A 36 -5.72 1.01 -25.80
CA ASN A 36 -5.43 1.06 -24.38
C ASN A 36 -6.65 0.57 -23.57
N LYS A 37 -6.53 0.34 -22.25
CA LYS A 37 -7.65 -0.15 -21.39
C LYS A 37 -8.94 0.69 -21.51
N ALA A 38 -8.80 1.97 -21.87
CA ALA A 38 -9.91 2.89 -22.11
C ALA A 38 -10.49 2.88 -23.55
N GLY A 39 -10.05 1.97 -24.42
CA GLY A 39 -10.52 1.84 -25.80
C GLY A 39 -9.98 2.88 -26.79
N VAL A 40 -8.97 3.66 -26.40
CA VAL A 40 -8.36 4.75 -27.18
C VAL A 40 -7.05 4.26 -27.83
N PRO A 41 -6.72 4.66 -29.07
CA PRO A 41 -5.43 4.34 -29.68
C PRO A 41 -4.27 5.04 -28.97
N PHE A 42 -3.13 4.36 -28.91
CA PHE A 42 -1.88 4.92 -28.40
C PHE A 42 -1.34 6.05 -29.28
N LEU A 43 -0.58 6.97 -28.69
CA LEU A 43 0.04 8.06 -29.42
C LEU A 43 1.10 7.55 -30.41
N ARG A 44 0.95 7.92 -31.70
CA ARG A 44 1.95 7.57 -32.72
C ARG A 44 3.27 8.31 -32.55
N LYS A 45 3.23 9.55 -32.09
CA LYS A 45 4.41 10.38 -31.84
C LYS A 45 4.03 11.54 -30.93
N LEU A 46 4.98 12.00 -30.13
CA LEU A 46 4.86 13.27 -29.41
C LEU A 46 4.99 14.43 -30.38
N ARG A 47 3.86 15.10 -30.63
CA ARG A 47 3.83 16.38 -31.36
C ARG A 47 4.25 17.52 -30.43
N VAL A 48 4.58 18.68 -31.00
CA VAL A 48 4.93 19.90 -30.25
C VAL A 48 3.85 20.27 -29.24
N VAL A 49 2.58 20.12 -29.62
CA VAL A 49 1.42 20.34 -28.74
C VAL A 49 1.47 19.44 -27.50
N HIS A 50 1.80 18.15 -27.66
CA HIS A 50 1.87 17.20 -26.55
C HIS A 50 3.02 17.57 -25.60
N ARG A 51 4.18 17.97 -26.16
CA ARG A 51 5.31 18.45 -25.36
C ARG A 51 4.96 19.69 -24.55
N ARG A 52 4.18 20.62 -25.14
CA ARG A 52 3.68 21.79 -24.43
C ARG A 52 2.73 21.42 -23.29
N MET A 53 1.82 20.46 -23.50
CA MET A 53 0.95 19.95 -22.43
C MET A 53 1.75 19.33 -21.28
N ILE A 54 2.76 18.51 -21.59
CA ILE A 54 3.64 17.91 -20.58
C ILE A 54 4.41 18.99 -19.83
N ALA A 55 4.99 19.97 -20.52
CA ALA A 55 5.74 21.05 -19.89
C ALA A 55 4.87 21.89 -18.94
N LEU A 56 3.59 22.12 -19.28
CA LEU A 56 2.65 22.78 -18.37
C LEU A 56 2.29 21.89 -17.18
N HIS A 57 2.12 20.59 -17.39
CA HIS A 57 1.85 19.66 -16.30
C HIS A 57 3.01 19.59 -15.30
N LEU A 58 4.26 19.53 -15.78
CA LEU A 58 5.46 19.55 -14.95
C LEU A 58 5.63 20.84 -14.14
N ARG A 59 5.01 21.94 -14.58
CA ARG A 59 4.96 23.21 -13.83
C ARG A 59 3.84 23.26 -12.77
N GLY A 60 3.04 22.20 -12.65
CA GLY A 60 1.96 22.10 -11.66
C GLY A 60 0.61 22.66 -12.12
N PHE A 61 0.43 22.95 -13.42
CA PHE A 61 -0.88 23.40 -13.92
C PHE A 61 -1.89 22.25 -13.93
N SER A 62 -3.15 22.55 -13.57
CA SER A 62 -4.24 21.58 -13.63
C SER A 62 -4.64 21.26 -15.08
N ASN A 63 -5.31 20.13 -15.32
CA ASN A 63 -5.77 19.77 -16.66
C ASN A 63 -6.71 20.83 -17.26
N ARG A 64 -7.50 21.50 -16.42
CA ARG A 64 -8.38 22.61 -16.80
C ARG A 64 -7.59 23.83 -17.25
N ASP A 65 -6.53 24.18 -16.54
CA ASP A 65 -5.68 25.32 -16.90
C ASP A 65 -4.93 25.04 -18.21
N ILE A 66 -4.43 23.81 -18.36
CA ILE A 66 -3.78 23.36 -19.60
C ILE A 66 -4.76 23.43 -20.77
N GLN A 67 -6.02 23.05 -20.57
CA GLN A 67 -7.07 23.24 -21.59
C GLN A 67 -7.19 24.70 -22.00
N VAL A 68 -7.30 25.62 -21.04
CA VAL A 68 -7.46 27.06 -21.33
C VAL A 68 -6.26 27.60 -22.10
N MET A 69 -5.04 27.19 -21.74
CA MET A 69 -3.81 27.65 -22.39
C MET A 69 -3.55 27.03 -23.76
N THR A 70 -4.03 25.81 -24.00
CA THR A 70 -3.72 25.06 -25.23
C THR A 70 -4.89 25.00 -26.22
N GLY A 71 -6.11 25.34 -25.79
CA GLY A 71 -7.32 25.26 -26.61
C GLY A 71 -7.81 23.83 -26.86
N HIS A 72 -7.29 22.84 -26.15
CA HIS A 72 -7.69 21.42 -26.27
C HIS A 72 -8.58 21.00 -25.11
N SER A 73 -9.47 20.02 -25.36
CA SER A 73 -10.36 19.53 -24.30
C SER A 73 -9.58 18.88 -23.15
N GLU A 74 -10.07 19.04 -21.92
CA GLU A 74 -9.49 18.43 -20.71
C GLU A 74 -9.29 16.91 -20.86
N MET A 75 -10.28 16.23 -21.45
CA MET A 75 -10.20 14.80 -21.73
C MET A 75 -9.03 14.44 -22.65
N SER A 76 -8.73 15.29 -23.64
CA SER A 76 -7.61 15.08 -24.56
C SER A 76 -6.27 15.31 -23.85
N VAL A 77 -6.18 16.36 -23.03
CA VAL A 77 -5.01 16.63 -22.19
C VAL A 77 -4.74 15.45 -21.27
N GLY A 78 -5.76 14.99 -20.54
CA GLY A 78 -5.64 13.87 -19.61
C GLY A 78 -5.26 12.55 -20.31
N ARG A 79 -5.69 12.34 -21.56
CA ARG A 79 -5.27 11.19 -22.38
C ARG A 79 -3.80 11.29 -22.80
N VAL A 80 -3.37 12.48 -23.23
CA VAL A 80 -1.97 12.70 -23.63
C VAL A 80 -1.04 12.51 -22.44
N LEU A 81 -1.38 13.07 -21.27
CA LEU A 81 -0.54 12.94 -20.08
C LEU A 81 -0.43 11.50 -19.59
N ARG A 82 -1.52 10.71 -19.68
CA ARG A 82 -1.54 9.29 -19.30
C ARG A 82 -0.97 8.34 -20.35
N ASP A 83 -0.58 8.82 -21.52
CA ASP A 83 0.01 7.97 -22.55
C ASP A 83 1.41 7.50 -22.09
N PRO A 84 1.76 6.22 -22.34
CA PRO A 84 3.07 5.67 -21.96
C PRO A 84 4.27 6.51 -22.41
N LEU A 85 4.23 7.09 -23.62
CA LEU A 85 5.34 7.92 -24.11
C LEU A 85 5.49 9.22 -23.33
N SER A 86 4.37 9.82 -22.91
CA SER A 86 4.38 11.03 -22.08
C SER A 86 4.85 10.70 -20.67
N GLN A 87 4.42 9.57 -20.12
CA GLN A 87 4.81 9.11 -18.78
C GLN A 87 6.32 8.84 -18.68
N VAL A 88 6.95 8.30 -19.73
CA VAL A 88 8.42 8.14 -19.76
C VAL A 88 9.14 9.48 -19.62
N ILE A 89 8.69 10.52 -20.32
CA ILE A 89 9.29 11.86 -20.24
C ILE A 89 9.06 12.49 -18.86
N ILE A 90 7.86 12.32 -18.31
CA ILE A 90 7.53 12.82 -16.97
C ILE A 90 8.42 12.13 -15.93
N GLN A 91 8.57 10.80 -16.02
CA GLN A 91 9.42 10.05 -15.10
C GLN A 91 10.88 10.48 -15.19
N GLN A 92 11.44 10.61 -16.40
CA GLN A 92 12.81 11.09 -16.58
C GLN A 92 13.05 12.47 -15.93
N TYR A 93 12.05 13.35 -15.98
CA TYR A 93 12.13 14.64 -15.33
C TYR A 93 12.07 14.53 -13.79
N MET A 94 11.20 13.65 -13.27
CA MET A 94 11.13 13.39 -11.83
C MET A 94 12.41 12.74 -11.30
N ASP A 95 12.96 11.76 -12.01
CA ASP A 95 14.24 11.12 -11.67
C ASP A 95 15.38 12.16 -11.64
N GLY A 96 15.35 13.14 -12.55
CA GLY A 96 16.30 14.26 -12.56
C GLY A 96 16.16 15.16 -11.32
N ILE A 97 14.93 15.47 -10.91
CA ILE A 97 14.67 16.24 -9.69
C ILE A 97 15.10 15.47 -8.44
N GLU A 98 14.82 14.17 -8.37
CA GLU A 98 15.27 13.32 -7.27
C GLU A 98 16.79 13.31 -7.16
N LEU A 99 17.50 13.21 -8.29
CA LEU A 99 18.95 13.28 -8.32
C LEU A 99 19.49 14.66 -7.89
N GLU A 100 18.83 15.75 -8.29
CA GLU A 100 19.16 17.10 -7.79
C GLU A 100 18.92 17.23 -6.28
N LEU A 101 17.83 16.65 -5.77
CA LEU A 101 17.52 16.63 -4.34
C LEU A 101 18.57 15.83 -3.56
N ASP A 102 18.95 14.66 -4.08
CA ASP A 102 20.01 13.83 -3.52
C ASP A 102 21.36 14.56 -3.51
N ALA A 103 21.66 15.34 -4.55
CA ALA A 103 22.85 16.17 -4.61
C ALA A 103 22.85 17.30 -3.55
N LEU A 104 21.68 17.79 -3.14
CA LEU A 104 21.52 18.80 -2.08
C LEU A 104 21.51 18.21 -0.67
N MET A 105 21.42 16.89 -0.50
CA MET A 105 21.40 16.23 0.81
C MET A 105 22.63 16.56 1.68
N PRO A 106 23.88 16.60 1.17
CA PRO A 106 25.04 16.98 1.98
C PRO A 106 24.92 18.39 2.56
N ASP A 107 24.44 19.36 1.77
CA ASP A 107 24.25 20.74 2.21
C ASP A 107 23.17 20.83 3.30
N ALA A 108 22.10 20.03 3.18
CA ALA A 108 21.06 19.93 4.19
C ALA A 108 21.60 19.36 5.52
N VAL A 109 22.46 18.34 5.46
CA VAL A 109 23.13 17.76 6.64
C VAL A 109 24.08 18.78 7.28
N ASP A 110 24.81 19.55 6.48
CA ASP A 110 25.71 20.60 6.97
C ASP A 110 24.95 21.78 7.58
N ALA A 111 23.80 22.15 7.03
CA ALA A 111 22.91 23.13 7.63
C ALA A 111 22.37 22.65 8.99
N LEU A 112 22.01 21.36 9.09
CA LEU A 112 21.57 20.74 10.34
C LEU A 112 22.70 20.71 11.39
N ARG A 113 23.93 20.35 10.99
CA ARG A 113 25.11 20.37 11.86
C ARG A 113 25.38 21.77 12.42
N ARG A 114 25.31 22.80 11.56
CA ARG A 114 25.45 24.21 11.97
C ARG A 114 24.34 24.63 12.94
N GLY A 115 23.10 24.21 12.69
CA GLY A 115 21.96 24.49 13.57
C GLY A 115 22.13 23.87 14.96
N LEU A 116 22.58 22.61 15.05
CA LEU A 116 22.82 21.91 16.32
C LEU A 116 23.96 22.53 17.15
N ASN A 117 24.97 23.09 16.49
CA ASN A 117 26.10 23.75 17.13
C ASN A 117 25.89 25.26 17.34
N SER A 118 24.69 25.78 17.09
CA SER A 118 24.39 27.21 17.26
C SER A 118 24.36 27.60 18.73
N GLU A 119 24.97 28.74 19.07
CA GLU A 119 24.89 29.34 20.41
C GLU A 119 23.46 29.83 20.73
N GLU A 120 22.66 30.11 19.70
CA GLU A 120 21.27 30.50 19.87
C GLU A 120 20.40 29.27 20.20
N ALA A 121 19.97 29.17 21.45
CA ALA A 121 19.18 28.06 21.97
C ALA A 121 17.94 27.74 21.12
N ARG A 122 17.25 28.76 20.58
CA ARG A 122 16.07 28.58 19.74
C ARG A 122 16.39 27.81 18.45
N VAL A 123 17.51 28.14 17.80
CA VAL A 123 17.96 27.50 16.56
C VAL A 123 18.40 26.06 16.84
N ALA A 124 19.16 25.85 17.93
CA ALA A 124 19.62 24.52 18.34
C ALA A 124 18.45 23.57 18.66
N ILE A 125 17.41 24.04 19.35
CA ILE A 125 16.22 23.25 19.67
C ILE A 125 15.46 22.86 18.40
N VAL A 126 15.27 23.79 17.45
CA VAL A 126 14.57 23.49 16.18
C VAL A 126 15.36 22.50 15.33
N ALA A 127 16.69 22.63 15.29
CA ALA A 127 17.55 21.69 14.59
C ALA A 127 17.47 20.28 15.24
N ALA A 128 17.50 20.21 16.57
CA ALA A 128 17.34 18.95 17.30
C ALA A 128 15.98 18.29 17.05
N ASP A 129 14.87 19.04 17.09
CA ASP A 129 13.53 18.52 16.78
C ASP A 129 13.46 17.95 15.34
N LYS A 130 13.95 18.69 14.35
CA LYS A 130 14.00 18.21 12.95
C LYS A 130 14.84 16.93 12.81
N PHE A 131 15.99 16.87 13.49
CA PHE A 131 16.85 15.69 13.50
C PHE A 131 16.15 14.47 14.12
N PHE A 132 15.49 14.64 15.27
CA PHE A 132 14.79 13.55 15.95
C PHE A 132 13.53 13.08 15.18
N ARG A 133 12.87 13.98 14.45
CA ARG A 133 11.77 13.62 13.52
C ARG A 133 12.28 12.82 12.34
N ALA A 134 13.34 13.28 11.68
CA ALA A 134 13.93 12.61 10.52
C ALA A 134 14.48 11.22 10.86
N THR A 135 15.05 11.04 12.06
CA THR A 135 15.56 9.75 12.53
C THR A 135 14.47 8.80 13.07
N GLY A 136 13.20 9.22 13.03
CA GLY A 136 12.08 8.42 13.51
C GLY A 136 12.05 8.19 15.02
N ARG A 137 12.82 8.96 15.81
CA ARG A 137 12.84 8.81 17.28
C ARG A 137 11.58 9.32 17.96
N TYR A 138 10.80 10.16 17.28
CA TYR A 138 9.43 10.52 17.71
C TYR A 138 8.37 9.47 17.33
N ALA A 139 8.72 8.42 16.57
CA ALA A 139 7.78 7.34 16.26
C ALA A 139 7.69 6.37 17.45
N ARG A 140 7.08 6.82 18.56
CA ARG A 140 6.59 5.95 19.63
C ARG A 140 5.16 6.36 19.98
N SER A 141 4.28 5.36 19.89
CA SER A 141 2.84 5.34 20.18
C SER A 141 1.96 6.32 19.39
N GLU A 142 1.75 6.05 18.11
CA GLU A 142 0.35 5.89 17.71
C GLU A 142 -0.10 4.59 18.36
N ASP A 143 -0.72 4.69 19.54
CA ASP A 143 -1.67 3.66 19.93
C ASP A 143 -2.61 3.54 18.75
N LYS A 144 -2.56 2.38 18.08
CA LYS A 144 -3.59 2.00 17.12
C LYS A 144 -4.90 2.19 17.88
N THR A 145 -5.65 3.23 17.54
CA THR A 145 -7.05 3.34 17.91
C THR A 145 -7.68 2.07 17.36
N GLU A 146 -7.90 1.08 18.23
CA GLU A 146 -8.55 -0.18 17.85
C GLU A 146 -9.84 0.23 17.12
N THR A 147 -9.96 -0.15 15.85
CA THR A 147 -11.19 0.15 15.13
C THR A 147 -12.31 -0.67 15.76
N ALA A 148 -13.56 -0.19 15.70
CA ALA A 148 -14.69 -0.94 16.24
C ALA A 148 -14.77 -2.37 15.63
N GLU A 149 -14.29 -2.55 14.40
CA GLU A 149 -14.17 -3.84 13.72
C GLU A 149 -13.15 -4.77 14.40
N ASP A 150 -12.04 -4.25 14.91
CA ASP A 150 -11.04 -5.02 15.68
C ASP A 150 -11.62 -5.47 17.03
N VAL A 151 -12.38 -4.60 17.70
CA VAL A 151 -13.06 -4.91 18.96
C VAL A 151 -14.13 -5.99 18.74
N ILE A 152 -14.92 -5.87 17.67
CA ILE A 152 -15.94 -6.85 17.29
C ILE A 152 -15.29 -8.20 16.92
N SER A 153 -14.21 -8.18 16.14
CA SER A 153 -13.47 -9.39 15.76
C SER A 153 -12.88 -10.11 16.97
N ARG A 154 -12.42 -9.36 17.98
CA ARG A 154 -11.97 -9.92 19.27
C ARG A 154 -13.13 -10.52 20.05
N ALA A 155 -14.27 -9.84 20.13
CA ALA A 155 -15.45 -10.32 20.83
C ALA A 155 -16.03 -11.60 20.19
N LEU A 156 -16.10 -11.64 18.85
CA LEU A 156 -16.53 -12.82 18.09
C LEU A 156 -15.60 -14.01 18.33
N LYS A 157 -14.28 -13.81 18.29
CA LYS A 157 -13.32 -14.89 18.59
C LYS A 157 -13.46 -15.44 20.01
N ILE A 158 -13.83 -14.61 20.99
CA ILE A 158 -14.09 -15.05 22.37
C ILE A 158 -15.41 -15.83 22.43
N ALA A 159 -16.45 -15.36 21.75
CA ALA A 159 -17.74 -16.03 21.69
C ALA A 159 -17.67 -17.40 20.97
N GLU A 160 -16.93 -17.50 19.87
CA GLU A 160 -16.70 -18.76 19.15
C GLU A 160 -15.94 -19.79 19.99
N ARG A 161 -14.98 -19.35 20.80
CA ARG A 161 -14.29 -20.23 21.76
C ARG A 161 -15.23 -20.72 22.86
N ALA A 162 -16.15 -19.86 23.32
CA ALA A 162 -17.14 -20.25 24.32
C ALA A 162 -18.18 -21.24 23.74
N THR A 163 -18.64 -21.05 22.50
CA THR A 163 -19.59 -21.97 21.86
C THR A 163 -18.94 -23.31 21.50
N GLY A 164 -17.69 -23.33 21.04
CA GLY A 164 -16.95 -24.57 20.81
C GLY A 164 -16.70 -25.37 22.09
N ALA A 165 -16.45 -24.70 23.22
CA ALA A 165 -16.34 -25.34 24.53
C ALA A 165 -17.66 -25.97 25.01
N ILE A 166 -18.81 -25.32 24.72
CA ILE A 166 -20.15 -25.85 25.07
C ILE A 166 -20.52 -27.03 24.17
N GLN A 167 -20.18 -27.00 22.88
CA GLN A 167 -20.45 -28.11 21.96
C GLN A 167 -19.72 -29.40 22.35
N ASN A 168 -18.49 -29.28 22.85
CA ASN A 168 -17.71 -30.41 23.39
C ASN A 168 -18.27 -30.97 24.71
N LEU A 169 -19.09 -30.21 25.44
CA LEU A 169 -19.78 -30.68 26.66
C LEU A 169 -21.16 -31.29 26.37
N THR A 170 -21.74 -31.02 25.20
CA THR A 170 -23.12 -31.41 24.86
C THR A 170 -23.18 -32.58 23.88
N THR A 171 -22.04 -33.13 23.46
CA THR A 171 -22.01 -34.39 22.71
C THR A 171 -22.02 -35.57 23.69
N PRO A 172 -23.11 -36.36 23.76
CA PRO A 172 -23.12 -37.56 24.61
C PRO A 172 -22.18 -38.62 24.02
N ASP A 173 -21.32 -39.19 24.87
CA ASP A 173 -20.45 -40.31 24.51
C ASP A 173 -21.26 -41.47 23.89
N PRO A 174 -20.81 -42.07 22.77
CA PRO A 174 -21.50 -43.18 22.12
C PRO A 174 -21.25 -44.53 22.83
N ILE A 175 -21.10 -44.55 24.16
CA ILE A 175 -20.79 -45.76 24.94
C ILE A 175 -22.03 -46.32 25.66
N ALA A 176 -23.16 -45.61 25.69
CA ALA A 176 -24.39 -46.07 26.36
C ALA A 176 -25.25 -47.06 25.52
N LYS A 177 -24.62 -47.91 24.71
CA LYS A 177 -25.34 -48.89 23.88
C LYS A 177 -24.63 -50.24 23.84
N LEU A 178 -24.44 -50.89 24.99
CA LEU A 178 -24.36 -52.36 25.10
C LEU A 178 -24.30 -52.80 26.58
N ILE A 179 -25.45 -52.96 27.23
CA ILE A 179 -25.58 -53.96 28.31
C ILE A 179 -26.93 -54.65 28.11
N GLU A 180 -26.95 -55.70 27.29
CA GLU A 180 -28.01 -56.70 27.32
C GLU A 180 -27.85 -57.49 28.61
N VAL A 181 -28.69 -57.22 29.62
CA VAL A 181 -28.78 -58.06 30.81
C VAL A 181 -29.83 -59.13 30.53
N SER A 182 -29.38 -60.35 30.25
CA SER A 182 -30.25 -61.52 30.23
C SER A 182 -30.78 -61.82 31.64
N PRO A 183 -32.09 -62.06 31.84
CA PRO A 183 -32.62 -62.39 33.15
C PRO A 183 -32.22 -63.82 33.56
N VAL A 184 -31.40 -63.93 34.60
CA VAL A 184 -31.12 -65.20 35.29
C VAL A 184 -32.34 -65.56 36.12
N ARG A 185 -33.07 -66.61 35.72
CA ARG A 185 -34.06 -67.28 36.57
C ARG A 185 -33.33 -68.08 37.62
N VAL A 186 -33.60 -67.79 38.89
CA VAL A 186 -33.25 -68.66 40.01
C VAL A 186 -34.55 -69.25 40.51
N ASP A 187 -34.80 -70.49 40.15
CA ASP A 187 -35.74 -71.35 40.86
C ASP A 187 -35.01 -72.03 42.04
N LEU A 188 -35.79 -72.64 42.94
CA LEU A 188 -35.46 -73.48 44.11
C LEU A 188 -35.50 -72.72 45.46
N ASP A 189 -36.20 -73.15 46.52
CA ASP A 189 -37.11 -74.27 46.77
C ASP A 189 -37.91 -73.97 48.07
N GLU A 190 -39.08 -74.59 48.21
CA GLU A 190 -39.84 -74.73 49.47
C GLU A 190 -39.16 -75.75 50.41
N GLU A 191 -39.06 -75.45 51.71
CA GLU A 191 -39.08 -76.37 52.86
C GLU A 191 -38.90 -75.50 54.13
N THR A 192 -39.92 -75.27 54.97
CA THR A 192 -40.54 -76.22 55.91
C THR A 192 -41.77 -75.59 56.56
#